data_AF-G7RVI4-F1
#
_entry.id   AF-G7RVI4-F1
#
_cell.length_a   1.000
_cell.length_b   1.000
_cell.length_c   1.000
_cell.angle_alpha   90.00
_cell.angle_beta   90.00
_cell.angle_gamma   90.00
#
_symmetry.space_group_name_H-M   'P 1'
#
loop_
_entity.id
_entity.type
_entity.pdbx_description
1 polymer ?
#
loop_
_entity_poly.entity_id
_entity_poly.type
_entity_poly.pdbx_seq_one_letter_code
_entity_poly.pdbx_strand_id
1 'polypeptide(L)'
;MNGMAFDLSSPYGRMLATFLSGIAEFERDLISERVKSGLAVAKARGKRLGRQAGVRPKSDRLLPKVVAMRAEGRSYRWIARELGISKNTVADIVQRHRANA
;
A
#
# COMPACT_ATOMS: atom_id res chain seq x y z
N MET A 1 21.31 -38.18 -6.87
CA MET A 1 21.10 -36.74 -6.54
C MET A 1 20.42 -36.69 -5.19
N ASN A 2 21.19 -36.77 -4.12
CA ASN A 2 20.63 -36.82 -2.76
C ASN A 2 20.47 -35.37 -2.32
N GLY A 3 19.26 -34.84 -2.47
CA GLY A 3 18.92 -33.56 -1.89
C GLY A 3 19.25 -33.59 -0.40
N MET A 4 19.80 -32.50 0.12
CA MET A 4 19.88 -32.27 1.56
C MET A 4 18.45 -32.31 2.11
N ALA A 5 17.97 -33.49 2.47
CA ALA A 5 16.70 -33.64 3.17
C ALA A 5 16.93 -33.05 4.55
N PHE A 6 16.43 -31.83 4.75
CA PHE A 6 16.50 -31.14 6.02
C PHE A 6 15.51 -31.83 6.97
N ASP A 7 15.97 -32.89 7.62
CA ASP A 7 15.15 -33.71 8.50
C ASP A 7 14.95 -33.04 9.86
N LEU A 8 13.82 -32.33 9.98
CA LEU A 8 13.38 -31.66 11.21
C LEU A 8 12.90 -32.64 12.30
N SER A 9 12.80 -33.94 12.01
CA SER A 9 12.47 -34.95 13.02
C SER A 9 13.68 -35.32 13.90
N SER A 10 14.90 -35.08 13.41
CA SER A 10 16.13 -35.28 14.17
C SER A 10 16.40 -34.13 15.16
N PRO A 11 17.01 -34.41 16.34
CA PRO A 11 17.44 -33.36 17.26
C PRO A 11 18.37 -32.30 16.62
N TYR A 12 19.27 -32.75 15.73
CA TYR A 12 20.19 -31.87 14.99
C TYR A 12 19.44 -30.96 14.00
N GLY A 13 18.50 -31.50 13.23
CA GLY A 13 17.71 -30.72 12.28
C GLY A 13 16.82 -29.68 12.96
N ARG A 14 16.26 -29.99 14.13
CA ARG A 14 15.55 -28.99 14.95
C ARG A 14 16.47 -27.88 15.44
N MET A 15 17.66 -28.21 15.94
CA MET A 15 18.64 -27.21 16.38
C MET A 15 19.03 -26.27 15.23
N LEU A 16 19.34 -26.82 14.06
CA LEU A 16 19.71 -26.03 12.89
C LEU A 16 18.55 -25.15 12.41
N ALA A 17 17.32 -25.66 12.41
CA ALA A 17 16.14 -24.85 12.11
C ALA A 17 15.97 -23.69 13.10
N THR A 18 16.09 -23.92 14.41
CA THR A 18 16.00 -22.85 15.41
C THR A 18 17.07 -21.79 15.20
N PHE A 19 18.30 -22.20 14.91
CA PHE A 19 19.38 -21.27 14.64
C PHE A 19 19.12 -20.42 13.39
N LEU A 20 18.71 -21.06 12.29
CA LEU A 20 18.38 -20.35 11.05
C LEU A 20 17.18 -19.42 11.22
N SER A 21 16.17 -19.81 12.00
CA SER A 21 15.05 -18.92 12.37
C SER A 21 15.54 -17.70 13.14
N GLY A 22 16.45 -17.89 14.11
CA GLY A 22 17.05 -16.77 14.85
C GLY A 22 17.83 -15.81 13.95
N ILE A 23 18.58 -16.33 12.96
CA ILE A 23 19.25 -15.49 11.95
C ILE A 23 18.23 -14.72 11.11
N ALA A 24 17.17 -15.39 10.65
CA ALA A 24 16.14 -14.76 9.82
C ALA A 24 15.41 -13.62 10.56
N GLU A 25 15.16 -13.78 11.86
CA GLU A 25 14.62 -12.72 12.71
C GLU A 25 15.61 -11.56 12.87
N PHE A 26 16.87 -11.86 13.18
CA PHE A 26 17.92 -10.86 13.31
C PHE A 26 18.10 -10.02 12.02
N GLU A 27 18.14 -10.65 10.85
CA GLU A 27 18.25 -9.94 9.57
C GLU A 27 17.04 -9.04 9.29
N ARG A 28 15.83 -9.50 9.63
CA ARG A 28 14.60 -8.72 9.51
C ARG A 28 14.65 -7.46 10.38
N ASP A 29 15.16 -7.59 11.60
CA ASP A 29 15.29 -6.47 12.52
C ASP A 29 16.31 -5.45 12.04
N LEU A 30 17.48 -5.89 11.56
CA LEU A 30 18.48 -5.00 10.95
C LEU A 30 17.93 -4.22 9.74
N ILE A 31 17.15 -4.87 8.87
CA ILE A 31 16.50 -4.21 7.74
C ILE A 31 15.50 -3.15 8.25
N SER A 32 14.69 -3.51 9.24
CA SER A 32 13.69 -2.61 9.86
C SER A 32 14.36 -1.38 10.46
N GLU A 33 15.44 -1.56 11.22
CA GLU A 33 16.22 -0.46 11.81
C GLU A 33 16.79 0.47 10.74
N ARG A 34 17.38 -0.09 9.67
CA ARG A 34 17.91 0.70 8.56
C ARG A 34 16.83 1.55 7.89
N VAL A 35 15.65 0.98 7.64
CA VAL A 35 14.52 1.71 7.05
C VAL A 35 14.06 2.83 7.98
N LYS A 36 13.89 2.55 9.28
CA LYS A 36 13.50 3.54 10.28
C LYS A 36 14.50 4.70 10.36
N SER A 37 15.80 4.40 10.37
CA SER A 37 16.87 5.40 10.37
C SER A 37 16.81 6.27 9.11
N GLY A 38 16.67 5.66 7.92
CA GLY A 38 16.51 6.40 6.66
C GLY A 38 15.27 7.30 6.64
N LEU A 39 14.13 6.82 7.15
CA LEU A 39 12.90 7.61 7.28
C LEU A 39 13.08 8.78 8.27
N ALA A 40 13.79 8.55 9.38
CA ALA A 40 14.08 9.60 10.35
C ALA A 40 14.93 10.73 9.73
N VAL A 41 15.98 10.37 8.98
CA VAL A 41 16.80 11.35 8.22
C VAL A 41 15.95 12.09 7.18
N ALA A 42 15.12 11.40 6.42
CA ALA A 42 14.24 12.03 5.43
C ALA A 42 13.26 13.02 6.08
N LYS A 43 12.68 12.64 7.23
CA LYS A 43 11.79 13.51 8.02
C LYS A 43 12.54 14.73 8.57
N ALA A 44 13.75 14.56 9.09
CA ALA A 44 14.60 15.64 9.58
C ALA A 44 14.99 16.64 8.47
N ARG A 45 15.19 16.14 7.24
CA ARG A 45 15.39 16.98 6.03
C ARG A 45 14.09 17.66 5.53
N GLY A 46 12.98 17.53 6.25
CA GLY A 46 11.70 18.15 5.90
C GLY A 46 10.92 17.42 4.81
N LYS A 47 11.35 16.23 4.37
CA LYS A 47 10.59 15.46 3.37
C LYS A 47 9.26 15.00 3.98
N ARG A 48 8.15 15.39 3.35
CA ARG A 48 6.82 14.85 3.69
C ARG A 48 6.74 13.39 3.25
N LEU A 49 6.66 12.48 4.22
CA LEU A 49 6.49 11.05 4.00
C LEU A 49 5.01 10.70 3.86
N GLY A 50 4.70 9.64 3.11
CA GLY A 50 3.33 9.17 2.90
C GLY A 50 2.54 9.97 1.85
N ARG A 51 1.22 9.73 1.78
CA ARG A 51 0.33 10.41 0.83
C ARG A 51 0.18 11.89 1.21
N GLN A 52 0.52 12.78 0.29
CA GLN A 52 0.36 14.22 0.49
C GLN A 52 -1.13 14.60 0.52
N ALA A 53 -1.49 15.52 1.41
CA ALA A 53 -2.84 16.11 1.44
C ALA A 53 -3.12 16.80 0.09
N GLY A 54 -4.33 16.61 -0.45
CA GLY A 54 -4.72 17.13 -1.76
C GLY A 54 -4.32 16.26 -2.96
N VAL A 55 -3.24 15.49 -2.87
CA VAL A 55 -2.79 14.63 -3.98
C VAL A 55 -3.64 13.37 -4.05
N ARG A 56 -4.44 13.23 -5.13
CA ARG A 56 -5.31 12.07 -5.35
C ARG A 56 -5.17 11.54 -6.79
N PRO A 57 -4.00 10.95 -7.16
CA PRO A 57 -3.68 10.66 -8.56
C PRO A 57 -4.72 9.78 -9.26
N LYS A 58 -5.24 8.75 -8.56
CA LYS A 58 -6.29 7.87 -9.08
C LYS A 58 -7.62 8.60 -9.23
N SER A 59 -8.03 9.39 -8.22
CA SER A 59 -9.30 10.12 -8.26
C SER A 59 -9.27 11.25 -9.29
N ASP A 60 -8.15 11.96 -9.42
CA ASP A 60 -7.99 13.08 -10.33
C ASP A 60 -7.94 12.59 -11.79
N ARG A 61 -7.30 11.44 -12.05
CA ARG A 61 -7.37 10.77 -13.36
C ARG A 61 -8.79 10.36 -13.75
N LEU A 62 -9.61 9.97 -12.77
CA LEU A 62 -10.99 9.52 -13.01
C LEU A 62 -12.00 10.68 -13.05
N LEU A 63 -11.59 11.90 -12.69
CA LEU A 63 -12.49 13.06 -12.62
C LEU A 63 -13.28 13.28 -13.92
N PRO A 64 -12.66 13.31 -15.12
CA PRO A 64 -13.41 13.56 -16.35
C PRO A 64 -14.52 12.52 -16.61
N LYS A 65 -14.22 11.24 -16.34
CA LYS A 65 -15.18 10.14 -16.51
C LYS A 65 -16.32 10.23 -15.51
N VAL A 66 -16.01 10.52 -14.25
CA VAL A 66 -17.03 10.68 -13.19
C VAL A 66 -17.97 11.84 -13.51
N VAL A 67 -17.44 12.97 -13.97
CA VAL A 67 -18.24 14.15 -14.32
C VAL A 67 -19.13 13.87 -15.54
N ALA A 68 -18.59 13.25 -16.60
CA ALA A 68 -19.36 12.87 -17.78
C ALA A 68 -20.51 11.91 -17.45
N MET A 69 -20.22 10.80 -16.75
CA MET A 69 -21.26 9.85 -16.33
C MET A 69 -22.28 10.48 -15.38
N ARG A 70 -21.87 11.47 -14.59
CA ARG A 70 -22.81 12.20 -13.72
C ARG A 70 -23.71 13.14 -14.53
N ALA A 71 -23.19 13.77 -15.58
CA ALA A 71 -23.98 14.59 -16.51
C ALA A 71 -25.00 13.75 -17.29
N GLU A 72 -24.68 12.48 -17.60
CA GLU A 72 -25.62 11.49 -18.14
C GLU A 72 -26.70 11.01 -17.13
N GLY A 73 -26.69 11.52 -15.89
CA GLY A 73 -27.68 11.18 -14.87
C GLY A 73 -27.40 9.86 -14.12
N ARG A 74 -26.24 9.21 -14.32
CA ARG A 74 -25.92 7.96 -13.62
C ARG A 74 -25.80 8.16 -12.11
N SER A 75 -26.22 7.15 -11.33
CA SER A 75 -26.12 7.18 -9.87
C SER A 75 -24.68 6.97 -9.39
N TYR A 76 -24.32 7.51 -8.24
CA TYR A 76 -22.96 7.34 -7.69
C TYR A 76 -22.58 5.87 -7.45
N ARG A 77 -23.56 5.02 -7.07
CA ARG A 77 -23.32 3.59 -6.90
C ARG A 77 -23.02 2.89 -8.23
N TRP A 78 -23.69 3.30 -9.29
CA TRP A 78 -23.44 2.76 -10.63
C TRP A 78 -22.04 3.14 -11.11
N ILE A 79 -21.69 4.43 -11.03
CA ILE A 79 -20.36 4.95 -11.43
C ILE A 79 -19.24 4.27 -10.63
N ALA A 80 -19.46 4.06 -9.33
CA ALA A 80 -18.51 3.39 -8.46
C ALA A 80 -18.22 1.94 -8.91
N ARG A 81 -19.26 1.20 -9.29
CA ARG A 81 -19.13 -0.18 -9.80
C ARG A 81 -18.41 -0.17 -11.15
N GLU A 82 -18.80 0.71 -12.05
CA GLU A 82 -18.23 0.81 -13.40
C GLU A 82 -16.73 1.15 -13.37
N LEU A 83 -16.34 2.11 -12.52
CA LEU A 83 -14.95 2.59 -12.44
C LEU A 83 -14.09 1.84 -11.41
N GLY A 84 -14.64 0.81 -10.75
CA GLY A 84 -13.92 0.03 -9.74
C GLY A 84 -13.39 0.86 -8.57
N ILE A 85 -14.18 1.84 -8.10
CA ILE A 85 -13.84 2.71 -6.96
C ILE A 85 -14.97 2.74 -5.92
N SER A 86 -14.68 3.20 -4.71
CA SER A 86 -15.72 3.32 -3.69
C SER A 86 -16.73 4.42 -4.05
N LYS A 87 -17.99 4.25 -3.63
CA LYS A 87 -19.03 5.29 -3.73
C LYS A 87 -18.57 6.61 -3.09
N ASN A 88 -17.83 6.54 -1.99
CA ASN A 88 -17.31 7.72 -1.29
C ASN A 88 -16.28 8.45 -2.16
N THR A 89 -15.43 7.71 -2.89
CA THR A 89 -14.48 8.32 -3.84
C THR A 89 -15.20 9.04 -4.98
N VAL A 90 -16.30 8.48 -5.49
CA VAL A 90 -17.14 9.16 -6.51
C VAL A 90 -17.75 10.44 -5.93
N ALA A 91 -18.33 10.37 -4.73
CA ALA A 91 -18.92 11.53 -4.07
C ALA A 91 -17.89 12.63 -3.80
N ASP A 92 -16.71 12.28 -3.26
CA ASP A 92 -15.57 13.18 -3.06
C ASP A 92 -15.14 13.86 -4.36
N ILE A 93 -15.07 13.12 -5.48
CA ILE A 93 -14.70 13.69 -6.79
C ILE A 93 -15.74 14.72 -7.23
N VAL A 94 -17.04 14.39 -7.15
CA VAL A 94 -18.11 15.31 -7.56
C VAL A 94 -18.15 16.55 -6.66
N GLN A 95 -18.03 16.39 -5.35
CA GLN A 95 -18.01 17.50 -4.41
C GLN A 95 -16.84 18.45 -4.68
N ARG A 96 -15.63 17.91 -4.88
CA ARG A 96 -14.45 18.73 -5.22
C ARG A 96 -14.59 19.43 -6.57
N HIS A 97 -15.14 18.74 -7.58
CA HIS A 97 -15.33 19.37 -8.89
C HIS A 97 -16.29 20.56 -8.80
N ARG A 98 -17.37 20.44 -8.01
CA ARG A 98 -18.31 21.55 -7.76
C ARG A 98 -17.71 22.71 -6.96
N ALA A 99 -16.77 22.43 -6.05
CA ALA A 99 -16.11 23.47 -5.26
C ALA A 99 -15.04 24.24 -6.05
N ASN A 100 -14.56 23.68 -7.16
CA ASN A 100 -13.51 24.25 -8.01
C ASN A 100 -14.06 24.80 -9.36
N ALA A 101 -15.36 24.65 -9.62
CA ALA A 101 -16.06 25.17 -10.79
C ALA A 101 -16.81 26.43 -10.40
#